data_AF-A0A914DYN0-F1
#
_entry.id   AF-A0A914DYN0-F1
#
_cell.length_a   1.000
_cell.length_b   1.000
_cell.length_c   1.000
_cell.angle_alpha   90.00
_cell.angle_beta   90.00
_cell.angle_gamma   90.00
#
_symmetry.space_group_name_H-M   'P 1'
#
loop_
_entity.id
_entity.type
_entity.pdbx_description
1 polymer ?
#
loop_
_entity_poly.entity_id
_entity_poly.type
_entity_poly.pdbx_seq_one_letter_code
_entity_poly.pdbx_strand_id
1 'polypeptide(L)'
;MDVLQTTLNEYDKLFGSNLENSSMSHKSPNKKSSCFGCLRTPYRWPVWTWWFAIMIPMLIALYFGTRDSLRHLNLLKLDKDIDRLNISTAQEILALKQKLETHEAKYLEDVRNLIRQYIQKYDADKTGMPDYALESSGAFIISTRNTVPYKEPSKRASIWGIPLYYTNVNPRSVIQRKSQGINAGECWPFVGGHGYLTIKLSHRVNVTAISYEHLPKELAPSGELKSAPNEFIVWSYQDANDLSTRFELGRFVYDINGDSLQMFTVNNHDVQGTPVVELEIVSNYGDQKTCLYRFRVHGIPLEEGE
;
A
#
# COMPACT_ATOMS: atom_id res chain seq x y z
N MET A 1 2.86 16.61 12.24
CA MET A 1 2.41 17.86 12.91
C MET A 1 3.55 18.86 13.13
N ASP A 2 4.82 18.46 13.23
CA ASP A 2 5.92 19.39 13.57
C ASP A 2 6.59 20.16 12.41
N VAL A 3 6.27 19.89 11.14
CA VAL A 3 6.90 20.59 9.99
C VAL A 3 6.10 21.82 9.54
N LEU A 4 4.81 21.88 9.85
CA LEU A 4 3.91 22.98 9.46
C LEU A 4 3.93 24.15 10.46
N GLN A 5 4.33 23.92 11.71
CA GLN A 5 4.46 24.98 12.72
C GLN A 5 5.66 25.90 12.43
N THR A 6 6.72 25.35 11.83
CA THR A 6 8.00 26.03 11.60
C THR A 6 7.91 27.06 10.46
N THR A 7 7.03 26.83 9.48
CA THR A 7 6.86 27.71 8.31
C THR A 7 5.96 28.92 8.59
N LEU A 8 5.04 28.83 9.55
CA LEU A 8 4.21 29.97 9.98
C LEU A 8 5.00 30.99 10.81
N ASN A 9 5.99 30.55 11.60
CA ASN A 9 6.82 31.42 12.44
C ASN A 9 7.88 32.22 11.68
N GLU A 10 8.26 31.83 10.46
CA GLU A 10 9.17 32.62 9.61
C GLU A 10 8.45 33.75 8.86
N TYR A 11 7.15 33.61 8.60
CA TYR A 11 6.36 34.61 7.88
C TYR A 11 6.07 35.85 8.74
N ASP A 12 5.81 35.69 10.04
CA ASP A 12 5.60 36.81 10.98
C ASP A 12 6.87 37.63 11.26
N LYS A 13 8.07 37.03 11.08
CA LYS A 13 9.35 37.74 11.24
C LYS A 13 9.71 38.66 10.08
N LEU A 14 9.17 38.43 8.88
CA LEU A 14 9.53 39.19 7.67
C LEU A 14 8.65 40.42 7.42
N PHE A 15 7.45 40.49 8.00
CA PHE A 15 6.49 41.56 7.71
C PHE A 15 6.04 42.40 8.92
N GLY A 16 6.52 42.09 10.14
CA GLY A 16 6.10 42.75 11.38
C GLY A 16 6.81 44.07 11.74
N SER A 17 7.75 44.57 10.95
CA SER A 17 8.52 45.77 11.32
C SER A 17 8.62 46.77 10.17
N ASN A 18 7.60 47.60 9.98
CA ASN A 18 7.73 48.91 9.32
C ASN A 18 6.41 49.69 9.42
N LEU A 19 6.11 50.26 10.58
CA LEU A 19 5.14 51.37 10.69
C LEU A 19 5.37 52.17 11.99
N GLU A 20 6.62 52.48 12.33
CA GLU A 20 6.94 53.55 13.28
C GLU A 20 8.19 54.29 12.78
N ASN A 21 7.99 55.54 12.34
CA ASN A 21 8.89 56.70 12.41
C ASN A 21 8.77 57.61 11.20
N SER A 22 8.02 58.70 11.38
CA SER A 22 8.17 59.93 10.61
C SER A 22 7.64 61.10 11.44
N SER A 23 8.32 61.39 12.55
CA SER A 23 8.24 62.67 13.24
C SER A 23 9.05 63.70 12.42
N MET A 24 8.36 64.48 11.58
CA MET A 24 9.02 65.50 10.78
C MET A 24 9.12 66.82 11.55
N SER A 25 10.37 67.10 11.94
CA SER A 25 10.93 68.33 12.48
C SER A 25 10.45 69.60 11.74
N HIS A 26 9.85 70.54 12.48
CA HIS A 26 9.69 71.92 12.04
C HIS A 26 10.95 72.72 12.39
N LYS A 27 11.77 73.01 11.38
CA LYS A 27 12.84 74.01 11.45
C LYS A 27 12.25 75.42 11.37
N SER A 28 12.51 76.22 12.40
CA SER A 28 12.39 77.68 12.37
C SER A 28 13.51 78.29 11.52
N PRO A 29 13.25 79.29 10.67
CA PRO A 29 14.28 80.20 10.20
C PRO A 29 14.22 81.54 10.95
N ASN A 30 15.31 81.81 11.65
CA ASN A 30 15.75 83.13 12.10
C ASN A 30 15.98 84.07 10.90
N LYS A 31 15.47 85.31 10.96
CA LYS A 31 16.16 86.48 10.40
C LYS A 31 15.72 87.78 11.09
N LYS A 32 16.74 88.59 11.38
CA LYS A 32 16.76 89.79 12.22
C LYS A 32 16.32 91.06 11.50
N SER A 33 15.92 92.01 12.36
CA SER A 33 16.25 93.46 12.39
C SER A 33 15.53 94.47 11.48
N SER A 34 14.78 95.33 12.18
CA SER A 34 14.95 96.80 12.28
C SER A 34 13.94 97.73 11.60
N CYS A 35 13.12 98.33 12.48
CA CYS A 35 12.72 99.73 12.64
C CYS A 35 12.05 100.57 11.53
N PHE A 36 11.21 101.48 12.08
CA PHE A 36 10.71 102.77 11.60
C PHE A 36 9.41 102.83 10.80
N GLY A 37 8.47 103.56 11.40
CA GLY A 37 7.79 104.64 10.69
C GLY A 37 6.36 104.36 10.24
N CYS A 38 5.40 104.84 11.03
CA CYS A 38 4.06 105.18 10.56
C CYS A 38 4.11 106.04 9.29
N LEU A 39 3.32 105.68 8.27
CA LEU A 39 2.61 106.66 7.43
C LEU A 39 1.44 105.97 6.69
N ARG A 40 0.23 106.42 7.04
CA ARG A 40 -1.04 106.06 6.40
C ARG A 40 -1.09 106.62 4.97
N THR A 41 -1.54 105.81 4.01
CA THR A 41 -2.43 106.26 2.93
C THR A 41 -3.44 105.15 2.62
N PRO A 42 -4.76 105.43 2.49
CA PRO A 42 -5.73 104.40 2.15
C PRO A 42 -5.92 104.38 0.63
N TYR A 43 -5.31 103.43 -0.06
CA TYR A 43 -5.71 103.07 -1.41
C TYR A 43 -7.01 102.25 -1.33
N ARG A 44 -8.11 102.82 -1.80
CA ARG A 44 -9.45 102.25 -1.71
C ARG A 44 -9.66 101.31 -2.91
N TRP A 45 -9.45 100.01 -2.70
CA TRP A 45 -9.62 98.99 -3.72
C TRP A 45 -11.09 98.88 -4.17
N PRO A 46 -11.39 98.59 -5.46
CA PRO A 46 -12.76 98.40 -5.93
C PRO A 46 -13.43 97.22 -5.21
N VAL A 47 -14.71 97.34 -4.85
CA VAL A 47 -15.46 96.32 -4.06
C VAL A 47 -15.42 94.91 -4.68
N TRP A 48 -15.20 94.81 -6.01
CA TRP A 48 -15.10 93.56 -6.75
C TRP A 48 -13.82 92.76 -6.41
N THR A 49 -12.74 93.40 -5.99
CA THR A 49 -11.49 92.70 -5.59
C THR A 49 -11.62 92.01 -4.24
N TRP A 50 -12.47 92.53 -3.35
CA TRP A 50 -12.85 91.86 -2.10
C TRP A 50 -13.69 90.60 -2.34
N TRP A 51 -14.51 90.59 -3.40
CA TRP A 51 -15.27 89.42 -3.82
C TRP A 51 -14.34 88.27 -4.24
N PHE A 52 -13.31 88.55 -5.05
CA PHE A 52 -12.30 87.54 -5.41
C PHE A 52 -11.44 87.09 -4.23
N ALA A 53 -11.08 88.00 -3.30
CA ALA A 53 -10.31 87.68 -2.10
C ALA A 53 -11.04 86.74 -1.12
N ILE A 54 -12.37 86.67 -1.18
CA ILE A 54 -13.18 85.76 -0.34
C ILE A 54 -13.62 84.52 -1.12
N MET A 55 -14.09 84.69 -2.36
CA MET A 55 -14.65 83.59 -3.15
C MET A 55 -13.60 82.64 -3.71
N ILE A 56 -12.41 83.13 -4.11
CA ILE A 56 -11.35 82.25 -4.64
C ILE A 56 -10.83 81.30 -3.53
N PRO A 57 -10.47 81.77 -2.32
CA PRO A 57 -10.08 80.85 -1.24
C PRO A 57 -11.19 79.87 -0.85
N MET A 58 -12.45 80.31 -0.89
CA MET A 58 -13.59 79.44 -0.60
C MET A 58 -13.76 78.33 -1.65
N LEU A 59 -13.61 78.66 -2.94
CA LEU A 59 -13.64 77.70 -4.05
C LEU A 59 -12.43 76.75 -4.02
N ILE A 60 -11.24 77.26 -3.68
CA ILE A 60 -10.03 76.46 -3.51
C ILE A 60 -10.20 75.48 -2.33
N ALA A 61 -10.70 75.94 -1.18
CA ALA A 61 -10.98 75.08 -0.03
C ALA A 61 -12.04 74.02 -0.34
N LEU A 62 -13.09 74.37 -1.09
CA LEU A 62 -14.09 73.41 -1.57
C LEU A 62 -13.48 72.39 -2.54
N TYR A 63 -12.62 72.81 -3.47
CA TYR A 63 -11.96 71.92 -4.42
C TYR A 63 -10.97 70.95 -3.74
N PHE A 64 -10.11 71.44 -2.85
CA PHE A 64 -9.21 70.58 -2.08
C PHE A 64 -9.98 69.66 -1.12
N GLY A 65 -11.00 70.17 -0.42
CA GLY A 65 -11.84 69.38 0.47
C GLY A 65 -12.62 68.28 -0.26
N THR A 66 -13.17 68.56 -1.44
CA THR A 66 -13.84 67.55 -2.28
C THR A 66 -12.86 66.54 -2.87
N ARG A 67 -11.66 66.97 -3.30
CA ARG A 67 -10.60 66.09 -3.78
C ARG A 67 -10.10 65.12 -2.71
N ASP A 68 -9.90 65.59 -1.48
CA ASP A 68 -9.48 64.74 -0.37
C ASP A 68 -10.60 63.80 0.09
N SER A 69 -11.86 64.27 0.05
CA SER A 69 -13.04 63.42 0.28
C SER A 69 -13.17 62.31 -0.76
N LEU A 70 -12.95 62.62 -2.05
CA LEU A 70 -12.94 61.64 -3.15
C LEU A 70 -11.82 60.61 -3.01
N ARG A 71 -10.61 61.04 -2.59
CA ARG A 71 -9.49 60.14 -2.30
C ARG A 71 -9.82 59.17 -1.16
N HIS A 72 -10.37 59.67 -0.05
CA HIS A 72 -10.80 58.82 1.05
C HIS A 72 -11.87 57.82 0.63
N LEU A 73 -12.84 58.25 -0.17
CA LEU A 73 -13.89 57.36 -0.69
C LEU A 73 -13.31 56.23 -1.57
N ASN A 74 -12.33 56.57 -2.42
CA ASN A 74 -11.65 55.58 -3.26
C ASN A 74 -10.80 54.60 -2.46
N LEU A 75 -10.10 55.06 -1.41
CA LEU A 75 -9.35 54.18 -0.51
C LEU A 75 -10.27 53.22 0.25
N LEU A 76 -11.39 53.71 0.76
CA LEU A 76 -12.40 52.88 1.43
C LEU A 76 -13.04 51.86 0.49
N LYS A 77 -13.18 52.19 -0.79
CA LYS A 77 -13.68 51.25 -1.80
C LYS A 77 -12.65 50.15 -2.08
N LEU A 78 -11.39 50.53 -2.23
CA LEU A 78 -10.28 49.59 -2.47
C LEU A 78 -10.10 48.63 -1.28
N ASP A 79 -10.17 49.13 -0.05
CA ASP A 79 -10.08 48.33 1.19
C ASP A 79 -11.19 47.25 1.24
N LYS A 80 -12.44 47.65 0.96
CA LYS A 80 -13.56 46.72 0.85
C LYS A 80 -13.41 45.69 -0.28
N ASP A 81 -12.76 46.06 -1.37
CA ASP A 81 -12.51 45.14 -2.48
C ASP A 81 -11.43 44.11 -2.11
N ILE A 82 -10.38 44.53 -1.39
CA ILE A 82 -9.34 43.64 -0.84
C ILE A 82 -9.94 42.67 0.17
N ASP A 83 -10.76 43.15 1.10
CA ASP A 83 -11.44 42.30 2.08
C ASP A 83 -12.32 41.24 1.41
N ARG A 84 -13.07 41.62 0.38
CA ARG A 84 -13.90 40.68 -0.40
C ARG A 84 -13.06 39.62 -1.09
N LEU A 85 -11.93 40.00 -1.68
CA LEU A 85 -11.01 39.06 -2.31
C LEU A 85 -10.41 38.09 -1.29
N ASN A 86 -9.96 38.58 -0.13
CA ASN A 86 -9.42 37.77 0.95
C ASN A 86 -10.43 36.76 1.50
N ILE A 87 -11.70 37.16 1.65
CA ILE A 87 -12.76 36.26 2.08
C ILE A 87 -13.01 35.17 1.02
N SER A 88 -13.03 35.54 -0.27
CA SER A 88 -13.22 34.57 -1.37
C SER A 88 -12.09 33.54 -1.41
N THR A 89 -10.83 33.97 -1.31
CA THR A 89 -9.68 33.06 -1.32
C THR A 89 -9.67 32.16 -0.07
N ALA A 90 -10.02 32.71 1.10
CA ALA A 90 -10.14 31.91 2.32
C ALA A 90 -11.23 30.83 2.21
N GLN A 91 -12.37 31.13 1.59
CA GLN A 91 -13.44 30.17 1.32
C GLN A 91 -12.99 29.05 0.38
N GLU A 92 -12.28 29.38 -0.71
CA GLU A 92 -11.73 28.38 -1.64
C GLU A 92 -10.70 27.48 -0.98
N ILE A 93 -9.79 28.06 -0.18
CA ILE A 93 -8.79 27.30 0.59
C ILE A 93 -9.49 26.35 1.57
N LEU A 94 -10.54 26.81 2.26
CA LEU A 94 -11.30 25.98 3.18
C LEU A 94 -11.99 24.81 2.45
N ALA A 95 -12.60 25.08 1.30
CA ALA A 95 -13.24 24.05 0.48
C ALA A 95 -12.23 23.01 -0.04
N LEU A 96 -11.04 23.45 -0.45
CA LEU A 96 -9.96 22.56 -0.86
C LEU A 96 -9.43 21.71 0.31
N LYS A 97 -9.25 22.31 1.49
CA LYS A 97 -8.85 21.59 2.71
C LYS A 97 -9.86 20.50 3.05
N GLN A 98 -11.15 20.83 3.05
CA GLN A 98 -12.20 19.85 3.33
C GLN A 98 -12.21 18.72 2.30
N LYS A 99 -12.05 19.03 1.01
CA LYS A 99 -11.92 18.01 -0.04
C LYS A 99 -10.70 17.11 0.19
N LEU A 100 -9.55 17.68 0.55
CA LEU A 100 -8.34 16.93 0.84
C LEU A 100 -8.55 15.97 2.03
N GLU A 101 -9.15 16.44 3.12
CA GLU A 101 -9.47 15.62 4.30
C GLU A 101 -10.42 14.47 3.93
N THR A 102 -11.45 14.73 3.14
CA THR A 102 -12.36 13.65 2.68
C THR A 102 -11.66 12.64 1.78
N HIS A 103 -10.75 13.09 0.92
CA HIS A 103 -10.00 12.20 0.03
C HIS A 103 -9.01 11.34 0.82
N GLU A 104 -8.31 11.92 1.80
CA GLU A 104 -7.41 11.20 2.69
C GLU A 104 -8.17 10.15 3.52
N ALA A 105 -9.32 10.52 4.09
CA ALA A 105 -10.17 9.59 4.83
C ALA A 105 -10.65 8.41 3.97
N LYS A 106 -11.07 8.68 2.73
CA LYS A 106 -11.47 7.65 1.77
C LYS A 106 -10.30 6.72 1.42
N TYR A 107 -9.13 7.30 1.09
CA TYR A 107 -7.94 6.53 0.77
C TYR A 107 -7.51 5.59 1.91
N LEU A 108 -7.53 6.09 3.16
CA LEU A 108 -7.21 5.29 4.33
C LEU A 108 -8.19 4.12 4.54
N GLU A 109 -9.47 4.32 4.24
CA GLU A 109 -10.47 3.26 4.31
C GLU A 109 -10.28 2.21 3.21
N ASP A 110 -9.96 2.64 1.98
CA ASP A 110 -9.66 1.74 0.88
C ASP A 110 -8.42 0.88 1.18
N VAL A 111 -7.35 1.48 1.72
CA VAL A 111 -6.15 0.76 2.16
C VAL A 111 -6.47 -0.23 3.28
N ARG A 112 -7.29 0.17 4.27
CA ARG A 112 -7.72 -0.72 5.36
C ARG A 112 -8.50 -1.92 4.84
N ASN A 113 -9.41 -1.70 3.88
CA ASN A 113 -10.20 -2.77 3.28
C ASN A 113 -9.35 -3.72 2.45
N LEU A 114 -8.38 -3.18 1.70
CA LEU A 114 -7.41 -3.98 0.97
C LEU A 114 -6.57 -4.86 1.91
N ILE A 115 -6.03 -4.29 3.00
CA ILE A 115 -5.27 -5.05 4.01
C ILE A 115 -6.13 -6.16 4.61
N ARG A 116 -7.38 -5.84 4.99
CA ARG A 116 -8.32 -6.82 5.56
C ARG A 116 -8.56 -7.97 4.58
N GLN A 117 -8.74 -7.68 3.30
CA GLN A 117 -8.94 -8.68 2.25
C GLN A 117 -7.73 -9.62 2.11
N TYR A 118 -6.50 -9.08 2.10
CA TYR A 118 -5.30 -9.91 2.03
C TYR A 118 -5.09 -10.78 3.26
N ILE A 119 -5.36 -10.25 4.47
CA ILE A 119 -5.29 -11.04 5.71
C ILE A 119 -6.32 -12.18 5.69
N GLN A 120 -7.57 -11.89 5.30
CA GLN A 120 -8.60 -12.92 5.19
C GLN A 120 -8.22 -14.02 4.19
N LYS A 121 -7.62 -13.65 3.05
CA LYS A 121 -7.11 -14.63 2.09
C LYS A 121 -5.95 -15.45 2.66
N TYR A 122 -5.05 -14.83 3.40
CA TYR A 122 -3.95 -15.53 4.09
C TYR A 122 -4.48 -16.55 5.10
N ASP A 123 -5.45 -16.15 5.91
CA ASP A 123 -6.12 -17.03 6.89
C ASP A 123 -6.86 -18.19 6.21
N ALA A 124 -7.44 -17.94 5.04
CA ALA A 124 -8.06 -18.93 4.14
C ALA A 124 -7.01 -19.74 3.34
N ASP A 125 -5.99 -20.23 4.05
CA ASP A 125 -4.90 -21.07 3.54
C ASP A 125 -4.10 -20.45 2.37
N LYS A 126 -4.01 -19.12 2.33
CA LYS A 126 -3.32 -18.30 1.30
C LYS A 126 -3.97 -18.35 -0.09
N THR A 127 -4.71 -19.40 -0.42
CA THR A 127 -5.35 -19.60 -1.73
C THR A 127 -6.78 -19.07 -1.77
N GLY A 128 -7.52 -19.14 -0.65
CA GLY A 128 -8.96 -18.89 -0.62
C GLY A 128 -9.79 -20.00 -1.29
N MET A 129 -9.20 -21.18 -1.54
CA MET A 129 -9.85 -22.30 -2.20
C MET A 129 -9.80 -23.56 -1.33
N PRO A 130 -10.85 -24.42 -1.34
CA PRO A 130 -10.81 -25.71 -0.66
C PRO A 130 -9.68 -26.60 -1.18
N ASP A 131 -8.96 -27.25 -0.27
CA ASP A 131 -7.90 -28.21 -0.58
C ASP A 131 -8.43 -29.64 -0.38
N TYR A 132 -8.70 -30.34 -1.48
CA TYR A 132 -9.21 -31.71 -1.46
C TYR A 132 -8.12 -32.76 -1.24
N ALA A 133 -6.84 -32.35 -1.28
CA ALA A 133 -5.73 -33.20 -0.88
C ALA A 133 -5.45 -33.11 0.63
N LEU A 134 -6.09 -32.20 1.37
CA LEU A 134 -5.82 -31.95 2.79
C LEU A 134 -6.17 -33.15 3.68
N GLU A 135 -5.18 -33.63 4.43
CA GLU A 135 -5.33 -34.82 5.28
C GLU A 135 -6.40 -34.67 6.37
N SER A 136 -6.45 -33.51 7.03
CA SER A 136 -7.45 -33.23 8.07
C SER A 136 -8.88 -33.17 7.53
N SER A 137 -9.04 -33.04 6.21
CA SER A 137 -10.33 -33.04 5.51
C SER A 137 -10.70 -34.41 4.94
N GLY A 138 -9.94 -35.47 5.25
CA GLY A 138 -10.26 -36.85 4.86
C GLY A 138 -9.43 -37.42 3.71
N ALA A 139 -8.55 -36.63 3.11
CA ALA A 139 -7.58 -37.13 2.14
C ALA A 139 -6.49 -37.96 2.82
N PHE A 140 -5.80 -38.83 2.08
CA PHE A 140 -4.66 -39.56 2.63
C PHE A 140 -3.69 -40.06 1.56
N ILE A 141 -2.45 -40.31 1.96
CA ILE A 141 -1.43 -40.90 1.09
C ILE A 141 -1.68 -42.40 0.95
N ILE A 142 -1.86 -42.87 -0.28
CA ILE A 142 -2.03 -44.29 -0.59
C ILE A 142 -0.67 -44.98 -0.71
N SER A 143 0.24 -44.38 -1.48
CA SER A 143 1.53 -44.99 -1.80
C SER A 143 2.54 -43.94 -2.26
N THR A 144 3.83 -44.28 -2.15
CA THR A 144 4.95 -43.54 -2.78
C THR A 144 5.55 -44.30 -3.96
N ARG A 145 4.90 -45.39 -4.42
CA ARG A 145 5.39 -46.30 -5.47
C ARG A 145 6.84 -46.73 -5.20
N ASN A 146 7.74 -46.51 -6.17
CA ASN A 146 9.16 -46.86 -6.08
C ASN A 146 10.03 -45.73 -5.50
N THR A 147 9.43 -44.67 -4.95
CA THR A 147 10.16 -43.52 -4.40
C THR A 147 10.89 -43.91 -3.12
N VAL A 148 12.21 -43.75 -3.12
CA VAL A 148 13.05 -44.09 -1.97
C VAL A 148 13.17 -42.87 -1.05
N PRO A 149 12.72 -42.96 0.22
CA PRO A 149 12.84 -41.84 1.15
C PRO A 149 14.31 -41.53 1.43
N TYR A 150 14.66 -40.25 1.42
CA TYR A 150 16.02 -39.80 1.72
C TYR A 150 16.23 -39.82 3.24
N LYS A 151 17.15 -40.66 3.70
CA LYS A 151 17.46 -40.77 5.13
C LYS A 151 18.47 -39.70 5.52
N GLU A 152 18.01 -38.58 6.05
CA GLU A 152 18.90 -37.64 6.73
C GLU A 152 19.38 -38.23 8.07
N PRO A 153 20.56 -37.81 8.56
CA PRO A 153 20.90 -37.98 9.98
C PRO A 153 19.86 -37.21 10.80
N SER A 154 18.84 -37.95 11.20
CA SER A 154 17.60 -37.50 11.83
C SER A 154 17.86 -36.62 13.04
N LYS A 155 16.95 -35.65 13.29
CA LYS A 155 16.94 -34.91 14.56
C LYS A 155 16.84 -35.94 15.68
N ARG A 156 17.92 -36.07 16.45
CA ARG A 156 18.05 -37.00 17.57
C ARG A 156 17.34 -36.38 18.76
N ALA A 157 16.14 -36.85 19.08
CA ALA A 157 15.57 -36.56 20.38
C ALA A 157 16.39 -37.36 21.40
N SER A 158 17.12 -36.67 22.27
CA SER A 158 17.92 -37.30 23.31
C SER A 158 17.47 -36.84 24.69
N ILE A 159 17.48 -37.78 25.63
CA ILE A 159 17.39 -37.50 27.06
C ILE A 159 18.74 -37.92 27.65
N TRP A 160 19.41 -36.99 28.34
CA TRP A 160 20.73 -37.23 28.95
C TRP A 160 21.79 -37.78 27.97
N GLY A 161 21.75 -37.34 26.70
CA GLY A 161 22.68 -37.82 25.66
C GLY A 161 22.35 -39.20 25.06
N ILE A 162 21.30 -39.88 25.56
CA ILE A 162 20.82 -41.16 25.01
C ILE A 162 19.81 -40.86 23.88
N PRO A 163 20.04 -41.32 22.64
CA PRO A 163 19.07 -41.18 21.56
C PRO A 163 17.81 -41.99 21.87
N LEU A 164 16.66 -41.33 21.96
CA LEU A 164 15.36 -42.00 22.15
C LEU A 164 14.76 -42.46 20.82
N TYR A 165 14.75 -41.57 19.83
CA TYR A 165 14.28 -41.88 18.48
C TYR A 165 14.81 -40.88 17.46
N TYR A 166 14.76 -41.32 16.23
CA TYR A 166 15.16 -40.60 15.03
C TYR A 166 13.90 -40.14 14.30
N THR A 167 13.75 -38.84 14.08
CA THR A 167 12.58 -38.32 13.33
C THR A 167 12.86 -38.35 11.83
N ASN A 168 12.12 -39.17 11.09
CA ASN A 168 12.04 -39.10 9.63
C ASN A 168 10.72 -38.41 9.27
N VAL A 169 10.76 -37.47 8.34
CA VAL A 169 9.55 -36.81 7.88
C VAL A 169 8.74 -37.78 7.02
N ASN A 170 7.47 -37.97 7.37
CA ASN A 170 6.55 -38.88 6.68
C ASN A 170 6.00 -38.21 5.41
N PRO A 171 5.80 -38.93 4.28
CA PRO A 171 5.13 -38.42 3.08
C PRO A 171 3.79 -37.69 3.34
N ARG A 172 3.09 -38.07 4.41
CA ARG A 172 1.88 -37.40 4.89
C ARG A 172 2.08 -35.89 5.15
N SER A 173 3.30 -35.44 5.44
CA SER A 173 3.58 -34.02 5.66
C SER A 173 3.24 -33.15 4.46
N VAL A 174 3.31 -33.70 3.24
CA VAL A 174 3.03 -33.00 1.97
C VAL A 174 1.57 -32.56 1.87
N ILE A 175 0.66 -33.26 2.54
CA ILE A 175 -0.79 -32.99 2.51
C ILE A 175 -1.34 -32.47 3.85
N GLN A 176 -0.45 -32.12 4.78
CA GLN A 176 -0.83 -31.60 6.09
C GLN A 176 -0.71 -30.07 6.13
N ARG A 177 -1.71 -29.40 6.69
CA ARG A 177 -1.60 -27.99 7.05
C ARG A 177 -0.71 -27.86 8.29
N LYS A 178 0.38 -27.09 8.18
CA LYS A 178 1.25 -26.75 9.30
C LYS A 178 0.73 -25.49 10.00
N SER A 179 0.59 -25.53 11.32
CA SER A 179 0.05 -24.41 12.11
C SER A 179 0.95 -23.18 12.14
N GLN A 180 2.27 -23.36 12.00
CA GLN A 180 3.27 -22.29 12.01
C GLN A 180 3.73 -21.89 10.60
N GLY A 181 3.05 -22.36 9.54
CA GLY A 181 3.53 -22.22 8.17
C GLY A 181 4.63 -23.21 7.81
N ILE A 182 5.35 -22.94 6.73
CA ILE A 182 6.41 -23.83 6.20
C ILE A 182 7.77 -23.46 6.81
N ASN A 183 8.44 -24.42 7.43
CA ASN A 183 9.77 -24.24 8.01
C ASN A 183 10.83 -25.13 7.36
N ALA A 184 12.09 -24.69 7.43
CA ALA A 184 13.22 -25.49 6.95
C ALA A 184 13.27 -26.88 7.61
N GLY A 185 13.34 -27.93 6.80
CA GLY A 185 13.46 -29.32 7.28
C GLY A 185 12.15 -30.02 7.65
N GLU A 186 10.98 -29.44 7.39
CA GLU A 186 9.67 -30.07 7.60
C GLU A 186 9.07 -30.72 6.33
N CYS A 187 9.81 -30.70 5.22
CA CYS A 187 9.45 -31.34 3.96
C CYS A 187 9.70 -32.85 3.99
N TRP A 188 9.01 -33.58 3.12
CA TRP A 188 9.28 -34.99 2.85
C TRP A 188 10.40 -35.11 1.80
N PRO A 189 11.58 -35.64 2.16
CA PRO A 189 12.69 -35.76 1.23
C PRO A 189 12.75 -37.16 0.60
N PHE A 190 13.05 -37.22 -0.70
CA PHE A 190 13.34 -38.46 -1.41
C PHE A 190 14.62 -38.36 -2.25
N VAL A 191 15.22 -39.52 -2.53
CA VAL A 191 16.50 -39.62 -3.25
C VAL A 191 16.31 -39.28 -4.73
N GLY A 192 17.18 -38.44 -5.28
CA GLY A 192 17.17 -38.06 -6.70
C GLY A 192 16.15 -36.98 -7.04
N GLY A 193 16.01 -36.72 -8.33
CA GLY A 193 15.08 -35.75 -8.91
C GLY A 193 13.74 -36.34 -9.37
N HIS A 194 13.57 -37.67 -9.32
CA HIS A 194 12.39 -38.37 -9.84
C HIS A 194 11.70 -39.16 -8.73
N GLY A 195 10.37 -39.04 -8.64
CA GLY A 195 9.59 -39.65 -7.57
C GLY A 195 8.09 -39.52 -7.76
N TYR A 196 7.34 -40.24 -6.94
CA TYR A 196 5.89 -40.41 -7.03
C TYR A 196 5.23 -40.27 -5.66
N LEU A 197 4.07 -39.62 -5.63
CA LEU A 197 3.21 -39.53 -4.46
C LEU A 197 1.74 -39.69 -4.88
N THR A 198 1.12 -40.79 -4.45
CA THR A 198 -0.25 -41.20 -4.75
C THR A 198 -1.17 -40.79 -3.59
N ILE A 199 -2.18 -39.95 -3.87
CA ILE A 199 -3.04 -39.29 -2.87
C ILE A 199 -4.50 -39.60 -3.18
N LYS A 200 -5.23 -40.19 -2.22
CA LYS A 200 -6.70 -40.23 -2.28
C LYS A 200 -7.23 -38.88 -1.83
N LEU A 201 -8.03 -38.24 -2.68
CA LEU A 201 -8.68 -36.98 -2.35
C LEU A 201 -9.84 -37.23 -1.37
N SER A 202 -10.22 -36.19 -0.63
CA SER A 202 -11.33 -36.27 0.31
C SER A 202 -12.69 -36.50 -0.36
N HIS A 203 -12.84 -36.01 -1.59
CA HIS A 203 -14.04 -36.14 -2.41
C HIS A 203 -13.63 -36.41 -3.85
N ARG A 204 -14.54 -37.01 -4.64
CA ARG A 204 -14.40 -37.02 -6.09
C ARG A 204 -14.61 -35.61 -6.63
N VAL A 205 -13.60 -35.06 -7.30
CA VAL A 205 -13.61 -33.66 -7.76
C VAL A 205 -13.28 -33.54 -9.24
N ASN A 206 -13.87 -32.55 -9.90
CA ASN A 206 -13.34 -32.05 -11.17
C ASN A 206 -12.21 -31.05 -10.85
N VAL A 207 -10.96 -31.49 -11.05
CA VAL A 207 -9.77 -30.68 -10.73
C VAL A 207 -9.65 -29.50 -11.68
N THR A 208 -9.59 -28.29 -11.12
CA THR A 208 -9.46 -27.03 -11.89
C THR A 208 -8.11 -26.36 -11.69
N ALA A 209 -7.51 -26.55 -10.51
CA ALA A 209 -6.21 -25.99 -10.19
C ALA A 209 -5.48 -26.83 -9.16
N ILE A 210 -4.17 -26.71 -9.17
CA ILE A 210 -3.27 -27.38 -8.24
C ILE A 210 -2.37 -26.30 -7.66
N SER A 211 -2.10 -26.35 -6.36
CA SER A 211 -1.14 -25.45 -5.74
C SER A 211 0.01 -26.22 -5.13
N TYR A 212 1.23 -25.82 -5.46
CA TYR A 212 2.42 -26.35 -4.82
C TYR A 212 3.13 -25.23 -4.08
N GLU A 213 3.56 -25.53 -2.85
CA GLU A 213 4.27 -24.58 -2.01
C GLU A 213 5.59 -25.18 -1.54
N HIS A 214 6.67 -24.42 -1.70
CA HIS A 214 8.01 -24.76 -1.23
C HIS A 214 8.51 -23.72 -0.21
N LEU A 215 9.60 -24.03 0.51
CA LEU A 215 10.27 -23.08 1.40
C LEU A 215 10.64 -21.79 0.64
N PRO A 216 10.28 -20.59 1.16
CA PRO A 216 10.77 -19.32 0.64
C PRO A 216 12.30 -19.24 0.66
N LYS A 217 12.89 -18.56 -0.32
CA LYS A 217 14.35 -18.45 -0.46
C LYS A 217 15.01 -17.80 0.76
N GLU A 218 14.32 -16.85 1.38
CA GLU A 218 14.74 -16.11 2.57
C GLU A 218 14.90 -17.02 3.80
N LEU A 219 14.21 -18.16 3.81
CA LEU A 219 14.26 -19.14 4.91
C LEU A 219 15.22 -20.29 4.63
N ALA A 220 15.85 -20.34 3.46
CA ALA A 220 16.84 -21.35 3.10
C ALA A 220 18.22 -21.01 3.71
N PRO A 221 18.82 -21.85 4.58
CA PRO A 221 20.11 -21.53 5.20
C PRO A 221 21.26 -21.33 4.21
N SER A 222 21.22 -22.03 3.06
CA SER A 222 22.19 -21.89 1.98
C SER A 222 21.89 -20.71 1.03
N GLY A 223 20.72 -20.08 1.15
CA GLY A 223 20.21 -19.11 0.18
C GLY A 223 19.79 -19.71 -1.17
N GLU A 224 19.80 -21.03 -1.30
CA GLU A 224 19.48 -21.77 -2.53
C GLU A 224 18.39 -22.83 -2.27
N LEU A 225 17.52 -23.05 -3.25
CA LEU A 225 16.41 -24.01 -3.18
C LEU A 225 16.59 -25.20 -4.16
N LYS A 226 17.83 -25.68 -4.34
CA LYS A 226 18.17 -26.73 -5.33
C LYS A 226 17.37 -28.04 -5.17
N SER A 227 16.88 -28.33 -3.97
CA SER A 227 16.04 -29.50 -3.67
C SER A 227 14.55 -29.32 -3.99
N ALA A 228 14.12 -28.13 -4.42
CA ALA A 228 12.77 -27.93 -4.89
C ALA A 228 12.50 -28.78 -6.15
N PRO A 229 11.27 -29.31 -6.34
CA PRO A 229 10.91 -29.91 -7.60
C PRO A 229 10.96 -28.85 -8.71
N ASN A 230 11.35 -29.26 -9.91
CA ASN A 230 11.37 -28.42 -11.09
C ASN A 230 10.18 -28.80 -11.97
N GLU A 231 10.31 -29.85 -12.77
CA GLU A 231 9.21 -30.35 -13.59
C GLU A 231 8.44 -31.44 -12.84
N PHE A 232 7.11 -31.37 -12.90
CA PHE A 232 6.22 -32.40 -12.35
C PHE A 232 4.98 -32.59 -13.21
N ILE A 233 4.41 -33.78 -13.14
CA ILE A 233 3.20 -34.19 -13.84
C ILE A 233 2.18 -34.58 -12.80
N VAL A 234 0.91 -34.27 -13.06
CA VAL A 234 -0.18 -34.66 -12.20
C VAL A 234 -1.14 -35.56 -12.97
N TRP A 235 -1.33 -36.75 -12.43
CA TRP A 235 -2.18 -37.79 -12.99
C TRP A 235 -3.43 -37.97 -12.14
N SER A 236 -4.51 -38.39 -12.77
CA SER A 236 -5.76 -38.82 -12.14
C SER A 236 -6.04 -40.28 -12.48
N TYR A 237 -6.70 -40.99 -11.57
CA TYR A 237 -7.17 -42.37 -11.78
C TYR A 237 -8.36 -42.66 -10.86
N GLN A 238 -9.17 -43.63 -11.26
CA GLN A 238 -10.39 -43.98 -10.54
C GLN A 238 -10.11 -44.84 -9.31
N ASP A 239 -9.13 -45.73 -9.40
CA ASP A 239 -8.63 -46.55 -8.29
C ASP A 239 -7.11 -46.65 -8.35
N ALA A 240 -6.44 -46.64 -7.19
CA ALA A 240 -4.98 -46.68 -7.12
C ALA A 240 -4.34 -47.98 -7.61
N ASN A 241 -5.12 -49.05 -7.71
CA ASN A 241 -4.72 -50.34 -8.26
C ASN A 241 -5.04 -50.47 -9.75
N ASP A 242 -5.89 -49.60 -10.30
CA ASP A 242 -6.27 -49.61 -11.72
C ASP A 242 -5.61 -48.46 -12.49
N LEU A 243 -4.34 -48.69 -12.84
CA LEU A 243 -3.56 -47.77 -13.66
C LEU A 243 -4.08 -47.65 -15.11
N SER A 244 -5.00 -48.50 -15.56
CA SER A 244 -5.56 -48.38 -16.92
C SER A 244 -6.44 -47.13 -17.07
N THR A 245 -6.97 -46.62 -15.95
CA THR A 245 -7.75 -45.38 -15.89
C THR A 245 -6.90 -44.12 -15.75
N ARG A 246 -5.57 -44.24 -15.83
CA ARG A 246 -4.65 -43.11 -15.63
C ARG A 246 -4.82 -42.06 -16.72
N PHE A 247 -5.14 -40.83 -16.31
CA PHE A 247 -5.33 -39.68 -17.19
C PHE A 247 -4.46 -38.49 -16.74
N GLU A 248 -3.74 -37.87 -17.69
CA GLU A 248 -2.87 -36.73 -17.42
C GLU A 248 -3.68 -35.44 -17.24
N LEU A 249 -3.71 -34.90 -16.03
CA LEU A 249 -4.32 -33.58 -15.76
C LEU A 249 -3.42 -32.45 -16.27
N GLY A 250 -2.10 -32.63 -16.21
CA GLY A 250 -1.16 -31.72 -16.83
C GLY A 250 0.27 -31.89 -16.36
N ARG A 251 1.16 -31.18 -17.05
CA ARG A 251 2.59 -31.10 -16.79
C ARG A 251 2.96 -29.65 -16.51
N PHE A 252 3.70 -29.45 -15.43
CA PHE A 252 3.97 -28.13 -14.86
C PHE A 252 5.44 -27.99 -14.46
N VAL A 253 5.88 -26.74 -14.34
CA VAL A 253 7.21 -26.38 -13.89
C VAL A 253 7.07 -25.42 -12.72
N TYR A 254 7.60 -25.79 -11.57
CA TYR A 254 7.67 -24.91 -10.40
C TYR A 254 8.83 -23.93 -10.58
N ASP A 255 8.58 -22.63 -10.59
CA ASP A 255 9.62 -21.60 -10.77
C ASP A 255 10.39 -21.34 -9.46
N ILE A 256 11.66 -21.71 -9.39
CA ILE A 256 12.49 -21.49 -8.20
C ILE A 256 12.69 -20.00 -7.86
N ASN A 257 12.50 -19.08 -8.80
CA ASN A 257 12.63 -17.64 -8.60
C ASN A 257 11.27 -16.94 -8.38
N GLY A 258 10.17 -17.68 -8.52
CA GLY A 258 8.82 -17.18 -8.29
C GLY A 258 8.42 -17.18 -6.82
N ASP A 259 7.13 -16.95 -6.57
CA ASP A 259 6.58 -17.02 -5.22
C ASP A 259 6.71 -18.43 -4.62
N SER A 260 6.84 -18.51 -3.29
CA SER A 260 6.92 -19.78 -2.56
C SER A 260 5.70 -20.67 -2.76
N LEU A 261 4.50 -20.07 -2.89
CA LEU A 261 3.25 -20.74 -3.24
C LEU A 261 2.91 -20.43 -4.69
N GLN A 262 2.84 -21.46 -5.53
CA GLN A 262 2.51 -21.33 -6.95
C GLN A 262 1.27 -22.13 -7.26
N MET A 263 0.40 -21.53 -8.08
CA MET A 263 -0.82 -22.16 -8.55
C MET A 263 -0.74 -22.46 -10.04
N PHE A 264 -1.20 -23.65 -10.40
CA PHE A 264 -1.16 -24.19 -11.74
C PHE A 264 -2.58 -24.51 -12.17
N THR A 265 -3.02 -23.91 -13.29
CA THR A 265 -4.36 -24.15 -13.83
C THR A 265 -4.36 -25.47 -14.60
N VAL A 266 -5.37 -26.30 -14.35
CA VAL A 266 -5.57 -27.58 -15.01
C VAL A 266 -6.58 -27.38 -16.14
N ASN A 267 -6.15 -27.59 -17.38
CA ASN A 267 -7.00 -27.44 -18.57
C ASN A 267 -7.56 -28.78 -19.08
N ASN A 268 -6.87 -29.89 -18.78
CA ASN A 268 -7.33 -31.23 -19.12
C ASN A 268 -8.10 -31.82 -17.94
N HIS A 269 -9.38 -32.07 -18.13
CA HIS A 269 -10.27 -32.57 -17.08
C HIS A 269 -10.63 -34.04 -17.32
N ASP A 270 -10.58 -34.84 -16.24
CA ASP A 270 -11.14 -36.19 -16.26
C ASP A 270 -12.67 -36.10 -16.19
N VAL A 271 -13.35 -36.57 -17.23
CA VAL A 271 -14.81 -36.54 -17.36
C VAL A 271 -15.51 -37.33 -16.24
N GLN A 272 -14.85 -38.36 -15.71
CA GLN A 272 -15.40 -39.20 -14.64
C GLN A 272 -15.21 -38.59 -13.24
N GLY A 273 -14.50 -37.46 -13.16
CA GLY A 273 -14.03 -36.86 -11.93
C GLY A 273 -12.85 -37.62 -11.33
N THR A 274 -12.10 -36.93 -10.47
CA THR A 274 -10.84 -37.40 -9.93
C THR A 274 -11.00 -37.74 -8.45
N PRO A 275 -11.09 -39.03 -8.08
CA PRO A 275 -11.02 -39.45 -6.68
C PRO A 275 -9.58 -39.63 -6.18
N VAL A 276 -8.63 -39.89 -7.08
CA VAL A 276 -7.23 -40.14 -6.73
C VAL A 276 -6.29 -39.39 -7.68
N VAL A 277 -5.25 -38.79 -7.10
CA VAL A 277 -4.23 -38.01 -7.81
C VAL A 277 -2.84 -38.60 -7.56
N GLU A 278 -2.00 -38.67 -8.58
CA GLU A 278 -0.57 -38.97 -8.43
C GLU A 278 0.27 -37.79 -8.88
N LEU A 279 1.08 -37.28 -7.95
CA LEU A 279 2.12 -36.32 -8.22
C LEU A 279 3.39 -37.07 -8.65
N GLU A 280 3.79 -36.93 -9.91
CA GLU A 280 5.04 -37.44 -10.44
C GLU A 280 6.03 -36.28 -10.58
N ILE A 281 7.08 -36.29 -9.77
CA ILE A 281 8.19 -35.35 -9.94
C ILE A 281 9.12 -35.91 -11.01
N VAL A 282 9.39 -35.12 -12.04
CA VAL A 282 10.24 -35.48 -13.17
C VAL A 282 11.69 -35.08 -12.91
N SER A 283 11.89 -33.88 -12.34
CA SER A 283 13.21 -33.33 -12.05
C SER A 283 13.19 -32.38 -10.85
N ASN A 284 14.37 -32.04 -10.35
CA ASN A 284 14.61 -30.99 -9.36
C ASN A 284 15.61 -29.95 -9.89
N TYR A 285 16.00 -29.00 -9.05
CA TYR A 285 16.95 -27.94 -9.41
C TYR A 285 18.43 -28.30 -9.16
N GLY A 286 18.78 -29.59 -9.25
CA GLY A 286 20.16 -30.07 -9.26
C GLY A 286 20.71 -30.54 -7.91
N ASP A 287 19.87 -30.78 -6.91
CA ASP A 287 20.26 -31.42 -5.65
C ASP A 287 20.19 -32.97 -5.78
N GLN A 288 20.92 -33.68 -4.92
CA GLN A 288 20.90 -35.14 -4.83
C GLN A 288 19.60 -35.69 -4.25
N LYS A 289 18.78 -34.82 -3.67
CA LYS A 289 17.46 -35.12 -3.10
C LYS A 289 16.43 -34.11 -3.56
N THR A 290 15.17 -34.51 -3.54
CA THR A 290 14.04 -33.59 -3.73
C THR A 290 13.24 -33.52 -2.45
N CYS A 291 12.83 -32.32 -2.05
CA CYS A 291 12.03 -32.11 -0.84
C CYS A 291 10.65 -31.56 -1.17
N LEU A 292 9.61 -32.33 -0.84
CA LEU A 292 8.23 -31.91 -1.05
C LEU A 292 7.65 -31.30 0.22
N TYR A 293 7.19 -30.06 0.10
CA TYR A 293 6.67 -29.29 1.23
C TYR A 293 5.17 -29.39 1.34
N ARG A 294 4.42 -28.78 0.42
CA ARG A 294 2.95 -28.87 0.45
C ARG A 294 2.35 -28.90 -0.94
N PHE A 295 1.50 -29.89 -1.18
CA PHE A 295 0.73 -30.05 -2.42
C PHE A 295 -0.76 -29.97 -2.10
N ARG A 296 -1.49 -29.18 -2.89
CA ARG A 296 -2.93 -28.93 -2.74
C ARG A 296 -3.64 -29.23 -4.05
N VAL A 297 -4.87 -29.73 -3.95
CA VAL A 297 -5.73 -29.97 -5.11
C VAL A 297 -7.02 -29.17 -4.95
N HIS A 298 -7.37 -28.38 -5.97
CA HIS A 298 -8.55 -27.53 -6.00
C HIS A 298 -9.46 -27.92 -7.15
N GLY A 299 -10.77 -27.79 -6.94
CA GLY A 299 -11.75 -28.23 -7.92
C GLY A 299 -13.18 -28.03 -7.45
N ILE A 300 -14.09 -28.50 -8.29
CA ILE A 300 -15.53 -28.54 -8.00
C ILE A 300 -15.85 -29.98 -7.60
N PRO A 301 -16.45 -30.23 -6.43
CA PRO A 301 -16.84 -31.57 -6.03
C PRO A 301 -17.97 -32.07 -6.92
N LEU A 302 -17.90 -33.33 -7.32
CA LEU A 302 -19.02 -33.99 -7.97
C LEU A 302 -19.94 -34.51 -6.88
N GLU A 303 -21.24 -34.22 -6.97
CA GLU A 303 -22.21 -34.74 -6.00
C GLU A 303 -22.13 -36.28 -6.00
N GLU A 304 -21.80 -36.85 -4.85
CA GLU A 304 -21.98 -38.27 -4.62
C GLU A 304 -23.48 -38.49 -4.51
N GLY A 305 -24.07 -39.14 -5.52
CA GLY A 305 -25.47 -39.57 -5.42
C GLY A 305 -25.62 -40.49 -4.22
N GLU A 306 -26.42 -40.06 -3.23
CA GLU A 306 -26.86 -40.87 -2.08
C GLU A 306 -27.59 -42.15 -2.53
#